data_AF-A0A1Y0EIE7-F1
#
_entry.id   AF-A0A1Y0EIE7-F1
#
_cell.length_a   1.000
_cell.length_b   1.000
_cell.length_c   1.000
_cell.angle_alpha   90.00
_cell.angle_beta   90.00
_cell.angle_gamma   90.00
#
_symmetry.space_group_name_H-M   'P 1'
#
loop_
_entity.id
_entity.type
_entity.pdbx_description
1 polymer ?
#
loop_
_entity_poly.entity_id
_entity_poly.type
_entity_poly.pdbx_seq_one_letter_code
_entity_poly.pdbx_strand_id
1 'polypeptide(L)'
;MVRRCAWWVGLTLGVAALAVGVALTVVWASLRPAAGEWAETFSVPVPGTARQVPLRLGVPSLIRLATQPPLARWLVAQVQAVPMGPNRLQLSWHDADRRLSVTCAPCTLVHPGLGSQPITVTRLGGDLRRHGEALQGQVWLGDEPRQIRVAWQGDLSQAGLRIRSQTQHQSMADLYAALAPSLPEVARATVEGEWGLQLSLDLPRGRTEWLPDIRGFSVTGLGTEALLDLPGAGLPLQHPLVRAVIAAEDQRFEQHTGLDLSELQQVLQQGDGAASRGASTLTQQLAKLVYTDGERSVLRKARELLYAADMERSLGKARILQLYLAHAPWGEGVVGAGAAAQHYFGRPAARLSTAQAVWLASMLNQPDTHARRWRQRGQVDLRRATWVAQQMRLPMQGLSPRRLKAVVAELQQLQSQAWLTGSSRPE
;
A
#
# COMPACT_ATOMS: atom_id res chain seq x y z
N MET A 1 -38.42 58.37 29.64
CA MET A 1 -38.06 56.94 29.81
C MET A 1 -37.57 56.28 28.50
N VAL A 2 -38.27 56.43 27.38
CA VAL A 2 -37.94 55.77 26.09
C VAL A 2 -36.50 56.03 25.59
N ARG A 3 -36.01 57.28 25.66
CA ARG A 3 -34.63 57.64 25.26
C ARG A 3 -33.54 56.96 26.10
N ARG A 4 -33.78 56.74 27.40
CA ARG A 4 -32.83 56.03 28.28
C ARG A 4 -32.83 54.53 27.98
N CYS A 5 -33.98 53.93 27.70
CA CYS A 5 -34.08 52.54 27.25
C CYS A 5 -33.35 52.29 25.93
N ALA A 6 -33.55 53.16 24.92
CA ALA A 6 -32.87 53.05 23.63
C ALA A 6 -31.34 53.16 23.76
N TRP A 7 -30.84 53.99 24.67
CA TRP A 7 -29.41 54.15 24.92
C TRP A 7 -28.80 52.91 25.60
N TRP A 8 -29.49 52.31 26.58
CA TRP A 8 -29.05 51.05 27.20
C TRP A 8 -29.10 49.85 26.24
N VAL A 9 -30.12 49.78 25.38
CA VAL A 9 -30.19 48.76 24.31
C VAL A 9 -29.06 48.97 23.29
N GLY A 10 -28.79 50.21 22.87
CA GLY A 10 -27.67 50.52 21.98
C GLY A 10 -26.30 50.20 22.60
N LEU A 11 -26.11 50.49 23.89
CA LEU A 11 -24.89 50.19 24.63
C LEU A 11 -24.67 48.68 24.77
N THR A 12 -25.72 47.92 25.12
CA THR A 12 -25.64 46.45 25.27
C THR A 12 -25.38 45.76 23.93
N LEU A 13 -26.03 46.20 22.84
CA LEU A 13 -25.75 45.73 21.49
C LEU A 13 -24.33 46.10 21.03
N GLY A 14 -23.85 47.31 21.34
CA GLY A 14 -22.50 47.75 21.04
C GLY A 14 -21.43 46.95 21.78
N VAL A 15 -21.61 46.70 23.08
CA VAL A 15 -20.72 45.86 23.89
C VAL A 15 -20.74 44.40 23.41
N ALA A 16 -21.91 43.86 23.06
CA ALA A 16 -22.02 42.52 22.50
C ALA A 16 -21.31 42.40 21.14
N ALA A 17 -21.48 43.37 20.25
CA ALA A 17 -20.80 43.40 18.95
C ALA A 17 -19.27 43.51 19.11
N LEU A 18 -18.80 44.33 20.06
CA LEU A 18 -17.37 44.49 20.34
C LEU A 18 -16.78 43.24 20.99
N ALA A 19 -17.51 42.59 21.90
CA ALA A 19 -17.13 41.30 22.47
C ALA A 19 -17.05 40.19 21.42
N VAL A 20 -18.01 40.14 20.49
CA VAL A 20 -17.98 39.21 19.35
C VAL A 20 -16.81 39.53 18.42
N GLY A 21 -16.55 40.81 18.13
CA GLY A 21 -15.42 41.24 17.31
C GLY A 21 -14.07 40.86 17.93
N VAL A 22 -13.89 41.08 19.24
CA VAL A 22 -12.68 40.68 19.99
C VAL A 22 -12.57 39.16 20.06
N ALA A 23 -13.65 38.43 20.30
CA ALA A 23 -13.64 36.97 20.29
C ALA A 23 -13.23 36.43 18.91
N LEU A 24 -13.76 36.99 17.83
CA LEU A 24 -13.41 36.61 16.47
C LEU A 24 -11.95 36.94 16.14
N THR A 25 -11.43 38.10 16.53
CA THR A 25 -10.02 38.45 16.29
C THR A 25 -9.07 37.59 17.13
N VAL A 26 -9.41 37.27 18.38
CA VAL A 26 -8.64 36.36 19.22
C VAL A 26 -8.64 34.96 18.64
N VAL A 27 -9.80 34.43 18.22
CA VAL A 27 -9.90 33.13 17.53
C VAL A 27 -9.06 33.14 16.26
N TRP A 28 -9.19 34.16 15.42
CA TRP A 28 -8.39 34.31 14.20
C TRP A 28 -6.89 34.41 14.47
N ALA A 29 -6.48 35.16 15.49
CA ALA A 29 -5.08 35.29 15.87
C ALA A 29 -4.53 33.96 16.41
N SER A 30 -5.33 33.21 17.17
CA SER A 30 -4.96 31.88 17.70
C SER A 30 -4.92 30.77 16.64
N LEU A 31 -5.55 31.02 15.48
CA LEU A 31 -5.56 30.11 14.34
C LEU A 31 -4.43 30.37 13.34
N ARG A 32 -3.78 31.54 13.43
CA ARG A 32 -2.59 31.84 12.61
C ARG A 32 -1.43 30.97 13.08
N PRO A 33 -0.78 30.23 12.16
CA PRO A 33 0.30 29.35 12.55
C PRO A 33 1.48 30.14 13.12
N ALA A 34 1.99 29.70 14.27
CA ALA A 34 3.19 30.24 14.88
C ALA A 34 4.44 29.88 14.05
N ALA A 35 5.55 30.58 14.30
CA ALA A 35 6.83 30.27 13.64
C ALA A 35 7.26 28.83 13.94
N GLY A 36 7.45 28.03 12.89
CA GLY A 36 7.80 26.60 13.02
C GLY A 36 6.63 25.67 13.35
N GLU A 37 5.39 26.20 13.42
CA GLU A 37 4.20 25.37 13.58
C GLU A 37 3.87 24.62 12.29
N TRP A 38 3.48 23.36 12.42
CA TRP A 38 2.90 22.62 11.30
C TRP A 38 1.61 23.30 10.84
N ALA A 39 1.63 23.80 9.60
CA ALA A 39 0.54 24.56 9.03
C ALA A 39 0.11 23.99 7.68
N GLU A 40 -1.20 23.84 7.50
CA GLU A 40 -1.83 23.36 6.26
C GLU A 40 -2.73 24.44 5.67
N THR A 41 -2.96 24.38 4.36
CA THR A 41 -3.89 25.30 3.68
C THR A 41 -5.23 24.63 3.48
N PHE A 42 -6.27 25.17 4.12
CA PHE A 42 -7.64 24.70 4.02
C PHE A 42 -8.48 25.66 3.17
N SER A 43 -9.32 25.12 2.29
CA SER A 43 -10.30 25.92 1.54
C SER A 43 -11.59 26.03 2.35
N VAL A 44 -11.86 27.20 2.92
CA VAL A 44 -13.05 27.44 3.75
C VAL A 44 -14.13 28.15 2.94
N PRO A 45 -15.37 27.62 2.89
CA PRO A 45 -16.47 28.28 2.19
C PRO A 45 -16.90 29.55 2.93
N VAL A 46 -17.17 30.62 2.19
CA VAL A 46 -17.69 31.87 2.76
C VAL A 46 -19.23 31.80 2.82
N PRO A 47 -19.85 31.88 4.02
CA PRO A 47 -21.29 31.76 4.19
C PRO A 47 -22.07 32.71 3.27
N GLY A 48 -23.11 32.20 2.61
CA GLY A 48 -23.92 32.98 1.67
C GLY A 48 -23.27 33.24 0.30
N THR A 49 -22.11 32.63 0.00
CA THR A 49 -21.45 32.76 -1.31
C THR A 49 -20.91 31.42 -1.82
N ALA A 50 -20.64 31.32 -3.12
CA ALA A 50 -19.94 30.19 -3.72
C ALA A 50 -18.40 30.29 -3.61
N ARG A 51 -17.87 31.33 -2.95
CA ARG A 51 -16.43 31.56 -2.84
C ARG A 51 -15.82 30.68 -1.75
N GLN A 52 -14.66 30.10 -2.05
CA GLN A 52 -13.79 29.44 -1.08
C GLN A 52 -12.54 30.29 -0.87
N VAL A 53 -12.16 30.51 0.38
CA VAL A 53 -10.96 31.28 0.73
C VAL A 53 -9.89 30.32 1.26
N PRO A 54 -8.67 30.33 0.70
CA PRO A 54 -7.58 29.53 1.23
C PRO A 54 -7.08 30.14 2.54
N LEU A 55 -7.17 29.38 3.63
CA LEU A 55 -6.71 29.76 4.95
C LEU A 55 -5.60 28.82 5.39
N ARG A 56 -4.44 29.39 5.69
CA ARG A 56 -3.31 28.67 6.26
C ARG A 56 -3.46 28.63 7.78
N LEU A 57 -3.68 27.44 8.33
CA LEU A 57 -4.01 27.23 9.73
C LEU A 57 -3.01 26.28 10.39
N GLY A 58 -2.65 26.55 11.64
CA GLY A 58 -1.82 25.65 12.45
C GLY A 58 -2.60 24.40 12.85
N VAL A 59 -2.17 23.22 12.38
CA VAL A 59 -2.89 21.97 12.65
C VAL A 59 -2.90 21.62 14.14
N PRO A 60 -1.78 21.74 14.90
CA PRO A 60 -1.82 21.55 16.34
C PRO A 60 -2.79 22.49 17.06
N SER A 61 -2.81 23.77 16.68
CA SER A 61 -3.74 24.74 17.25
C SER A 61 -5.20 24.39 16.96
N LEU A 62 -5.51 23.92 15.75
CA LEU A 62 -6.84 23.42 15.39
C LEU A 62 -7.26 22.22 16.24
N ILE A 63 -6.39 21.23 16.45
CA ILE A 63 -6.67 20.06 17.29
C ILE A 63 -6.95 20.51 18.73
N ARG A 64 -6.14 21.42 19.28
CA ARG A 64 -6.35 21.96 20.64
C ARG A 64 -7.69 22.67 20.77
N LEU A 65 -8.10 23.45 19.78
CA LEU A 65 -9.38 24.16 19.76
C LEU A 65 -10.55 23.16 19.64
N ALA A 66 -10.52 22.27 18.64
CA ALA A 66 -11.62 21.35 18.33
C ALA A 66 -11.93 20.36 19.46
N THR A 67 -11.00 20.14 20.38
CA THR A 67 -11.15 19.24 21.53
C THR A 67 -11.51 19.96 22.84
N GLN A 68 -11.69 21.29 22.83
CA GLN A 68 -12.21 22.03 23.98
C GLN A 68 -13.72 21.81 24.13
N PRO A 69 -14.24 21.39 25.30
CA PRO A 69 -15.65 21.04 25.46
C PRO A 69 -16.67 22.08 24.95
N PRO A 70 -16.58 23.40 25.27
CA PRO A 70 -17.57 24.35 24.80
C PRO A 70 -17.55 24.49 23.27
N LEU A 71 -16.36 24.51 22.66
CA LEU A 71 -16.22 24.64 21.22
C LEU A 71 -16.62 23.35 20.50
N ALA A 72 -16.28 22.18 21.04
CA ALA A 72 -16.64 20.89 20.47
C ALA A 72 -18.15 20.68 20.43
N ARG A 73 -18.87 21.00 21.52
CA ARG A 73 -20.34 20.97 21.55
C ARG A 73 -20.94 21.90 20.51
N TRP A 74 -20.45 23.14 20.44
CA TRP A 74 -20.92 24.12 19.47
C TRP A 74 -20.68 23.62 18.05
N LEU A 75 -19.48 23.11 17.75
CA LEU A 75 -19.10 22.64 16.43
C LEU A 75 -19.96 21.46 15.98
N VAL A 76 -20.18 20.47 16.85
CA VAL A 76 -21.06 19.32 16.57
C VAL A 76 -22.52 19.74 16.39
N ALA A 77 -23.00 20.71 17.17
CA ALA A 77 -24.38 21.21 17.06
C ALA A 77 -24.62 21.98 15.76
N GLN A 78 -23.64 22.76 15.30
CA GLN A 78 -23.72 23.51 14.03
C GLN A 78 -23.45 22.63 12.81
N VAL A 79 -22.54 21.66 12.95
CA VAL A 79 -22.00 20.87 11.84
C VAL A 79 -22.25 19.39 12.13
N GLN A 80 -23.50 18.96 11.97
CA GLN A 80 -23.91 17.56 12.15
C GLN A 80 -23.24 16.63 11.13
N ALA A 81 -22.99 17.14 9.92
CA ALA A 81 -22.27 16.41 8.87
C ALA A 81 -21.36 17.34 8.06
N VAL A 82 -20.10 16.94 7.87
CA VAL A 82 -19.11 17.64 7.03
C VAL A 82 -19.00 16.94 5.67
N PRO A 83 -19.22 17.62 4.54
CA PRO A 83 -18.91 17.04 3.23
C PRO A 83 -17.39 16.91 3.07
N MET A 84 -16.91 15.71 2.73
CA MET A 84 -15.50 15.43 2.44
C MET A 84 -15.40 14.58 1.18
N GLY A 85 -15.22 15.24 0.04
CA GLY A 85 -15.26 14.58 -1.27
C GLY A 85 -16.61 13.88 -1.48
N PRO A 86 -16.63 12.57 -1.80
CA PRO A 86 -17.87 11.80 -1.95
C PRO A 86 -18.56 11.46 -0.62
N ASN A 87 -17.91 11.72 0.52
CA ASN A 87 -18.36 11.28 1.84
C ASN A 87 -19.07 12.38 2.62
N ARG A 88 -19.91 11.95 3.56
CA ARG A 88 -20.45 12.80 4.63
C ARG A 88 -19.96 12.29 5.97
N LEU A 89 -19.10 13.07 6.62
CA LEU A 89 -18.56 12.75 7.93
C LEU A 89 -19.53 13.24 9.00
N GLN A 90 -20.09 12.34 9.80
CA GLN A 90 -20.89 12.66 10.95
C GLN A 90 -19.98 12.92 12.15
N LEU A 91 -20.20 14.02 12.86
CA LEU A 91 -19.44 14.38 14.06
C LEU A 91 -20.32 14.20 15.30
N SER A 92 -19.74 13.70 16.38
CA SER A 92 -20.42 13.59 17.68
C SER A 92 -19.47 13.88 18.83
N TRP A 93 -20.00 14.53 19.87
CA TRP A 93 -19.27 14.85 21.10
C TRP A 93 -19.89 14.09 22.27
N HIS A 94 -19.05 13.42 23.06
CA HIS A 94 -19.44 12.72 24.27
C HIS A 94 -18.88 13.46 25.49
N ASP A 95 -19.76 14.05 26.29
CA ASP A 95 -19.36 14.87 27.44
C ASP A 95 -18.75 14.07 28.59
N ALA A 96 -19.23 12.85 28.83
CA ALA A 96 -18.81 12.02 29.97
C ALA A 96 -17.30 11.76 29.98
N ASP A 97 -16.68 11.63 28.81
CA ASP A 97 -15.26 11.32 28.65
C ASP A 97 -14.53 12.27 27.70
N ARG A 98 -15.16 13.40 27.36
CA ARG A 98 -14.61 14.46 26.49
C ARG A 98 -14.09 13.92 25.16
N ARG A 99 -14.88 13.06 24.54
CA ARG A 99 -14.51 12.35 23.32
C ARG A 99 -15.20 12.95 22.11
N LEU A 100 -14.39 13.36 21.14
CA LEU A 100 -14.85 13.70 19.79
C LEU A 100 -14.77 12.46 18.92
N SER A 101 -15.84 12.12 18.20
CA SER A 101 -15.84 11.03 17.24
C SER A 101 -16.35 11.46 15.88
N VAL A 102 -15.83 10.80 14.86
CA VAL A 102 -16.18 11.00 13.46
C VAL A 102 -16.53 9.66 12.82
N THR A 103 -17.64 9.62 12.07
CA THR A 103 -18.10 8.41 11.39
C THR A 103 -18.52 8.68 9.96
N CYS A 104 -18.31 7.69 9.10
CA CYS A 104 -18.61 7.71 7.67
C CYS A 104 -19.20 6.34 7.29
N ALA A 105 -20.44 6.31 6.79
CA ALA A 105 -21.11 5.06 6.41
C ALA A 105 -22.20 5.30 5.32
N PRO A 106 -22.11 4.65 4.14
CA PRO A 106 -20.90 4.01 3.60
C PRO A 106 -19.79 5.03 3.37
N CYS A 107 -18.54 4.58 3.35
CA CYS A 107 -17.38 5.45 3.14
C CYS A 107 -16.59 5.09 1.89
N THR A 108 -16.30 6.08 1.06
CA THR A 108 -15.55 5.94 -0.18
C THR A 108 -14.19 6.62 -0.05
N LEU A 109 -13.12 5.83 -0.05
CA LEU A 109 -11.75 6.30 0.09
C LEU A 109 -11.13 6.51 -1.29
N VAL A 110 -10.65 7.73 -1.55
CA VAL A 110 -9.93 8.10 -2.77
C VAL A 110 -8.61 8.74 -2.34
N HIS A 111 -7.50 8.02 -2.51
CA HIS A 111 -6.17 8.51 -2.17
C HIS A 111 -5.15 7.97 -3.18
N PRO A 112 -4.22 8.80 -3.72
CA PRO A 112 -3.23 8.34 -4.70
C PRO A 112 -2.41 7.14 -4.23
N GLY A 113 -2.13 7.04 -2.93
CA GLY A 113 -1.44 5.90 -2.33
C GLY A 113 -2.26 4.59 -2.26
N LEU A 114 -3.59 4.66 -2.39
CA LEU A 114 -4.47 3.48 -2.43
C LEU A 114 -4.74 2.98 -3.86
N GLY A 115 -4.51 3.84 -4.86
CA GLY A 115 -4.78 3.57 -6.28
C GLY A 115 -5.71 4.64 -6.88
N SER A 116 -5.96 4.53 -8.19
CA SER A 116 -6.86 5.42 -8.94
C SER A 116 -8.34 5.14 -8.69
N GLN A 117 -8.68 3.89 -8.32
CA GLN A 117 -10.05 3.48 -8.09
C GLN A 117 -10.51 3.75 -6.64
N PRO A 118 -11.76 4.23 -6.46
CA PRO A 118 -12.34 4.43 -5.13
C PRO A 118 -12.51 3.08 -4.42
N ILE A 119 -12.17 3.03 -3.13
CA ILE A 119 -12.42 1.87 -2.27
C ILE A 119 -13.61 2.19 -1.38
N THR A 120 -14.67 1.36 -1.44
CA THR A 120 -15.84 1.55 -0.60
C THR A 120 -15.81 0.57 0.58
N VAL A 121 -15.99 1.11 1.78
CA VAL A 121 -16.08 0.36 3.03
C VAL A 121 -17.43 0.63 3.68
N THR A 122 -17.96 -0.35 4.41
CA THR A 122 -19.32 -0.24 4.97
C THR A 122 -19.43 0.84 6.04
N ARG A 123 -18.42 0.92 6.91
CA ARG A 123 -18.28 1.92 7.95
C ARG A 123 -16.81 2.18 8.25
N LEU A 124 -16.45 3.45 8.34
CA LEU A 124 -15.16 3.92 8.83
C LEU A 124 -15.44 4.98 9.89
N GLY A 125 -14.71 4.91 11.00
CA GLY A 125 -14.79 5.96 12.00
C GLY A 125 -13.56 6.01 12.87
N GLY A 126 -13.52 7.03 13.70
CA GLY A 126 -12.50 7.17 14.71
C GLY A 126 -12.97 8.07 15.83
N ASP A 127 -12.30 7.94 16.96
CA ASP A 127 -12.47 8.83 18.09
C ASP A 127 -11.14 9.42 18.56
N LEU A 128 -11.25 10.53 19.28
CA LEU A 128 -10.15 11.29 19.81
C LEU A 128 -10.53 11.84 21.18
N ARG A 129 -9.63 11.65 22.14
CA ARG A 129 -9.63 12.29 23.45
C ARG A 129 -8.30 13.00 23.66
N ARG A 130 -8.35 14.18 24.27
CA ARG A 130 -7.15 14.99 24.54
C ARG A 130 -7.03 15.30 26.03
N HIS A 131 -5.83 15.10 26.56
CA HIS A 131 -5.44 15.46 27.92
C HIS A 131 -4.13 16.26 27.87
N GLY A 132 -4.23 17.60 27.88
CA GLY A 132 -3.06 18.46 27.67
C GLY A 132 -2.50 18.28 26.26
N GLU A 133 -1.24 17.86 26.14
CA GLU A 133 -0.63 17.57 24.84
C GLU A 133 -0.75 16.09 24.44
N ALA A 134 -1.20 15.21 25.35
CA ALA A 134 -1.44 13.81 25.05
C ALA A 134 -2.79 13.62 24.32
N LEU A 135 -2.78 12.80 23.28
CA LEU A 135 -3.91 12.38 22.49
C LEU A 135 -4.05 10.87 22.57
N GLN A 136 -5.28 10.39 22.57
CA GLN A 136 -5.57 8.96 22.47
C GLN A 136 -6.89 8.76 21.75
N GLY A 137 -7.03 7.62 21.08
CA GLY A 137 -8.24 7.30 20.37
C GLY A 137 -8.22 5.89 19.80
N GLN A 138 -9.25 5.58 19.03
CA GLN A 138 -9.33 4.37 18.22
C GLN A 138 -9.85 4.73 16.83
N VAL A 139 -9.37 4.01 15.82
CA VAL A 139 -9.95 3.98 14.48
C VAL A 139 -10.65 2.64 14.32
N TRP A 140 -11.81 2.62 13.69
CA TRP A 140 -12.53 1.38 13.42
C TRP A 140 -13.01 1.29 11.99
N LEU A 141 -13.04 0.05 11.50
CA LEU A 141 -13.41 -0.27 10.13
C LEU A 141 -14.35 -1.49 10.13
N GLY A 142 -15.43 -1.40 9.36
CA GLY A 142 -16.46 -2.43 9.27
C GLY A 142 -17.61 -2.23 10.28
N ASP A 143 -18.61 -3.09 10.18
CA ASP A 143 -19.79 -3.11 11.06
C ASP A 143 -19.69 -4.21 12.12
N GLU A 144 -20.36 -4.01 13.25
CA GLU A 144 -20.50 -5.03 14.30
C GLU A 144 -21.30 -6.23 13.76
N PRO A 145 -20.93 -7.48 14.12
CA PRO A 145 -19.90 -7.85 15.11
C PRO A 145 -18.47 -8.00 14.57
N ARG A 146 -18.24 -7.78 13.26
CA ARG A 146 -16.94 -7.99 12.59
C ARG A 146 -16.15 -6.69 12.41
N GLN A 147 -16.19 -5.83 13.42
CA GLN A 147 -15.54 -4.53 13.36
C GLN A 147 -14.10 -4.61 13.84
N ILE A 148 -13.19 -4.10 13.02
CA ILE A 148 -11.79 -3.91 13.38
C ILE A 148 -11.64 -2.66 14.20
N ARG A 149 -10.81 -2.69 15.24
CA ARG A 149 -10.47 -1.52 16.05
C ARG A 149 -8.97 -1.41 16.23
N VAL A 150 -8.45 -0.22 15.97
CA VAL A 150 -7.02 0.13 16.05
C VAL A 150 -6.89 1.27 17.05
N ALA A 151 -6.49 0.95 18.27
CA ALA A 151 -6.21 1.95 19.29
C ALA A 151 -4.88 2.65 19.00
N TRP A 152 -4.83 3.95 19.24
CA TRP A 152 -3.64 4.77 19.01
C TRP A 152 -3.48 5.80 20.13
N GLN A 153 -2.24 6.21 20.34
CA GLN A 153 -1.83 7.26 21.26
C GLN A 153 -0.98 8.26 20.48
N GLY A 154 -0.94 9.50 20.92
CA GLY A 154 -0.10 10.50 20.27
C GLY A 154 0.27 11.67 21.16
N ASP A 155 1.34 12.34 20.77
CA ASP A 155 1.88 13.50 21.46
C ASP A 155 1.81 14.69 20.50
N LEU A 156 1.06 15.71 20.92
CA LEU A 156 0.93 16.96 20.20
C LEU A 156 2.06 17.91 20.60
N SER A 157 2.66 18.58 19.62
CA SER A 157 3.67 19.62 19.85
C SER A 157 3.39 20.80 18.92
N GLN A 158 4.11 21.91 19.10
CA GLN A 158 4.05 22.99 18.11
C GLN A 158 4.55 22.53 16.74
N ALA A 159 5.60 21.70 16.70
CA ALA A 159 6.22 21.26 15.46
C ALA A 159 5.43 20.20 14.68
N GLY A 160 4.45 19.55 15.33
CA GLY A 160 3.71 18.46 14.70
C GLY A 160 3.05 17.50 15.68
N LEU A 161 2.68 16.34 15.14
CA LEU A 161 1.97 15.28 15.85
C LEU A 161 2.70 13.95 15.66
N ARG A 162 3.04 13.31 16.77
CA ARG A 162 3.55 11.93 16.78
C ARG A 162 2.41 10.99 17.14
N ILE A 163 2.14 9.99 16.32
CA ILE A 163 1.14 8.95 16.58
C ILE A 163 1.84 7.61 16.70
N ARG A 164 1.43 6.83 17.69
CA ARG A 164 1.87 5.45 17.91
C ARG A 164 0.65 4.56 18.04
N SER A 165 0.70 3.40 17.42
CA SER A 165 -0.32 2.36 17.58
C SER A 165 0.38 1.01 17.67
N GLN A 166 -0.12 0.18 18.58
CA GLN A 166 0.25 -1.23 18.67
C GLN A 166 -1.05 -1.99 18.87
N THR A 167 -1.47 -2.71 17.84
CA THR A 167 -2.72 -3.47 17.90
C THR A 167 -2.47 -4.86 18.45
N GLN A 168 -3.45 -5.36 19.20
CA GLN A 168 -3.55 -6.80 19.43
C GLN A 168 -3.92 -7.50 18.13
N HIS A 169 -3.59 -8.79 18.05
CA HIS A 169 -3.95 -9.63 16.94
C HIS A 169 -5.48 -9.69 16.76
N GLN A 170 -5.92 -9.38 15.56
CA GLN A 170 -7.33 -9.39 15.14
C GLN A 170 -7.51 -10.34 13.96
N SER A 171 -8.74 -10.78 13.73
CA SER A 171 -9.07 -11.71 12.66
C SER A 171 -8.75 -11.14 11.28
N MET A 172 -8.05 -11.91 10.44
CA MET A 172 -7.87 -11.60 9.02
C MET A 172 -9.21 -11.65 8.26
N ALA A 173 -10.15 -12.49 8.71
CA ALA A 173 -11.48 -12.57 8.10
C ALA A 173 -12.25 -11.25 8.25
N ASP A 174 -12.13 -10.59 9.40
CA ASP A 174 -12.80 -9.31 9.65
C ASP A 174 -12.17 -8.18 8.82
N LEU A 175 -10.84 -8.23 8.63
CA LEU A 175 -10.12 -7.34 7.72
C LEU A 175 -10.59 -7.43 6.28
N TYR A 176 -10.74 -8.65 5.76
CA TYR A 176 -11.26 -8.84 4.42
C TYR A 176 -12.76 -8.56 4.32
N ALA A 177 -13.55 -8.86 5.35
CA ALA A 177 -14.98 -8.56 5.39
C ALA A 177 -15.26 -7.06 5.26
N ALA A 178 -14.43 -6.20 5.86
CA ALA A 178 -14.52 -4.76 5.70
C ALA A 178 -14.33 -4.27 4.25
N LEU A 179 -13.62 -5.05 3.43
CA LEU A 179 -13.36 -4.77 2.01
C LEU A 179 -14.33 -5.49 1.07
N ALA A 180 -15.28 -6.29 1.58
CA ALA A 180 -16.21 -7.07 0.78
C ALA A 180 -16.98 -6.26 -0.29
N PRO A 181 -17.39 -4.99 -0.06
CA PRO A 181 -18.04 -4.19 -1.11
C PRO A 181 -17.18 -3.97 -2.35
N SER A 182 -15.86 -4.04 -2.21
CA SER A 182 -14.88 -3.86 -3.29
C SER A 182 -14.13 -5.16 -3.65
N LEU A 183 -14.33 -6.26 -2.90
CA LEU A 183 -13.73 -7.57 -3.12
C LEU A 183 -14.80 -8.68 -3.10
N PRO A 184 -15.47 -8.95 -4.24
CA PRO A 184 -16.51 -9.98 -4.31
C PRO A 184 -16.00 -11.39 -3.97
N GLU A 185 -14.70 -11.65 -4.12
CA GLU A 185 -14.05 -12.91 -3.71
C GLU A 185 -14.28 -13.25 -2.24
N VAL A 186 -14.39 -12.24 -1.38
CA VAL A 186 -14.57 -12.43 0.07
C VAL A 186 -15.88 -13.16 0.37
N ALA A 187 -16.89 -13.04 -0.48
CA ALA A 187 -18.18 -13.71 -0.28
C ALA A 187 -18.11 -15.24 -0.38
N ARG A 188 -17.11 -15.78 -1.09
CA ARG A 188 -16.91 -17.23 -1.29
C ARG A 188 -15.66 -17.77 -0.59
N ALA A 189 -14.72 -16.90 -0.24
CA ALA A 189 -13.50 -17.28 0.45
C ALA A 189 -13.75 -17.55 1.93
N THR A 190 -13.15 -18.63 2.45
CA THR A 190 -12.92 -18.76 3.90
C THR A 190 -11.52 -18.25 4.20
N VAL A 191 -11.44 -17.14 4.93
CA VAL A 191 -10.18 -16.50 5.30
C VAL A 191 -9.89 -16.79 6.78
N GLU A 192 -8.69 -17.24 7.07
CA GLU A 192 -8.23 -17.58 8.42
C GLU A 192 -6.94 -16.80 8.75
N GLY A 193 -6.56 -16.84 10.01
CA GLY A 193 -5.37 -16.19 10.53
C GLY A 193 -5.65 -14.86 11.22
N GLU A 194 -4.57 -14.27 11.69
CA GLU A 194 -4.60 -13.07 12.51
C GLU A 194 -3.60 -12.04 12.01
N TRP A 195 -3.88 -10.77 12.27
CA TRP A 195 -2.98 -9.66 11.98
C TRP A 195 -2.85 -8.71 13.16
N GLY A 196 -1.66 -8.17 13.31
CA GLY A 196 -1.31 -7.07 14.19
C GLY A 196 -0.50 -6.03 13.41
N LEU A 197 -0.44 -4.83 13.97
CA LEU A 197 0.30 -3.73 13.39
C LEU A 197 0.97 -2.92 14.51
N GLN A 198 2.27 -2.69 14.34
CA GLN A 198 2.96 -1.62 15.04
C GLN A 198 3.19 -0.46 14.08
N LEU A 199 2.73 0.72 14.49
CA LEU A 199 2.77 1.95 13.71
C LEU A 199 3.39 3.08 14.54
N SER A 200 4.37 3.78 13.97
CA SER A 200 4.82 5.09 14.43
C SER A 200 4.81 6.08 13.27
N LEU A 201 4.12 7.21 13.44
CA LEU A 201 3.94 8.24 12.42
C LEU A 201 4.30 9.61 13.00
N ASP A 202 5.29 10.29 12.41
CA ASP A 202 5.65 11.67 12.73
C ASP A 202 5.18 12.63 11.62
N LEU A 203 4.12 13.38 11.90
CA LEU A 203 3.59 14.43 11.01
C LEU A 203 4.18 15.80 11.38
N PRO A 204 4.51 16.68 10.40
CA PRO A 204 4.32 16.52 8.95
C PRO A 204 5.52 15.88 8.23
N ARG A 205 6.63 15.61 8.94
CA ARG A 205 7.93 15.22 8.35
C ARG A 205 7.94 13.84 7.68
N GLY A 206 6.88 13.06 7.84
CA GLY A 206 6.62 11.84 7.07
C GLY A 206 7.49 10.64 7.47
N ARG A 207 8.10 10.63 8.67
CA ARG A 207 8.74 9.40 9.16
C ARG A 207 7.64 8.43 9.57
N THR A 208 7.57 7.32 8.85
CA THR A 208 6.58 6.28 8.98
C THR A 208 7.28 4.96 9.23
N GLU A 209 7.04 4.37 10.39
CA GLU A 209 7.45 3.00 10.69
C GLU A 209 6.19 2.15 10.79
N TRP A 210 6.05 1.19 9.88
CA TRP A 210 4.93 0.25 9.84
C TRP A 210 5.50 -1.16 9.87
N LEU A 211 5.18 -1.92 10.92
CA LEU A 211 5.61 -3.29 11.09
C LEU A 211 4.36 -4.17 11.21
N PRO A 212 3.92 -4.79 10.11
CA PRO A 212 2.84 -5.77 10.16
C PRO A 212 3.34 -7.08 10.78
N ASP A 213 2.49 -7.71 11.57
CA ASP A 213 2.64 -9.07 12.09
C ASP A 213 1.43 -9.88 11.64
N ILE A 214 1.62 -10.88 10.79
CA ILE A 214 0.55 -11.72 10.25
C ILE A 214 0.85 -13.16 10.59
N ARG A 215 -0.14 -13.87 11.13
CA ARG A 215 0.01 -15.25 11.64
C ARG A 215 -1.07 -16.15 11.07
N GLY A 216 -0.67 -17.33 10.63
CA GLY A 216 -1.60 -18.38 10.18
C GLY A 216 -2.52 -17.95 9.03
N PHE A 217 -2.08 -17.02 8.18
CA PHE A 217 -2.92 -16.54 7.08
C PHE A 217 -3.08 -17.65 6.02
N SER A 218 -4.31 -18.17 5.93
CA SER A 218 -4.75 -19.16 4.95
C SER A 218 -6.07 -18.74 4.34
N VAL A 219 -6.27 -19.16 3.09
CA VAL A 219 -7.50 -18.91 2.34
C VAL A 219 -7.94 -20.20 1.68
N THR A 220 -9.24 -20.44 1.67
CA THR A 220 -9.88 -21.57 0.98
C THR A 220 -11.11 -21.09 0.19
N GLY A 221 -11.57 -21.86 -0.80
CA GLY A 221 -12.86 -21.63 -1.48
C GLY A 221 -12.82 -20.67 -2.67
N LEU A 222 -11.64 -20.31 -3.17
CA LEU A 222 -11.50 -19.46 -4.37
C LEU A 222 -11.41 -20.26 -5.68
N GLY A 223 -11.32 -21.58 -5.62
CA GLY A 223 -11.28 -22.46 -6.79
C GLY A 223 -9.91 -22.52 -7.46
N THR A 224 -8.83 -22.22 -6.74
CA THR A 224 -7.47 -22.22 -7.32
C THR A 224 -6.99 -23.63 -7.69
N GLU A 225 -7.60 -24.68 -7.15
CA GLU A 225 -7.35 -26.08 -7.52
C GLU A 225 -7.58 -26.36 -9.02
N ALA A 226 -8.43 -25.58 -9.69
CA ALA A 226 -8.63 -25.69 -11.14
C ALA A 226 -7.34 -25.43 -11.94
N LEU A 227 -6.35 -24.75 -11.34
CA LEU A 227 -5.05 -24.54 -11.98
C LEU A 227 -4.19 -25.80 -12.02
N LEU A 228 -4.55 -26.89 -11.32
CA LEU A 228 -3.84 -28.17 -11.42
C LEU A 228 -3.90 -28.76 -12.84
N ASP A 229 -4.97 -28.47 -13.59
CA ASP A 229 -5.20 -29.04 -14.92
C ASP A 229 -4.47 -28.27 -16.04
N LEU A 230 -3.98 -27.06 -15.76
CA LEU A 230 -3.29 -26.26 -16.77
C LEU A 230 -1.92 -26.85 -17.18
N PRO A 231 -1.42 -26.59 -18.40
CA PRO A 231 -0.05 -26.96 -18.73
C PRO A 231 0.95 -26.11 -17.92
N GLY A 232 1.89 -26.77 -17.25
CA GLY A 232 3.04 -26.11 -16.63
C GLY A 232 4.21 -25.97 -17.62
N ALA A 233 5.27 -25.27 -17.23
CA ALA A 233 6.45 -25.08 -18.09
C ALA A 233 7.21 -26.38 -18.42
N GLY A 234 7.00 -27.46 -17.66
CA GLY A 234 7.64 -28.76 -17.88
C GLY A 234 9.14 -28.80 -17.56
N LEU A 235 9.64 -27.82 -16.79
CA LEU A 235 11.05 -27.74 -16.43
C LEU A 235 11.30 -28.41 -15.07
N PRO A 236 12.31 -29.29 -14.92
CA PRO A 236 12.65 -29.87 -13.63
C PRO A 236 13.05 -28.78 -12.62
N LEU A 237 12.75 -28.96 -11.32
CA LEU A 237 13.01 -27.93 -10.31
C LEU A 237 14.49 -27.54 -10.18
N GLN A 238 15.39 -28.47 -10.46
CA GLN A 238 16.84 -28.23 -10.48
C GLN A 238 17.34 -27.48 -11.73
N HIS A 239 16.47 -27.23 -12.71
CA HIS A 239 16.84 -26.58 -13.97
C HIS A 239 17.40 -25.17 -13.71
N PRO A 240 18.47 -24.74 -14.42
CA PRO A 240 19.10 -23.44 -14.19
C PRO A 240 18.13 -22.27 -14.28
N LEU A 241 17.18 -22.30 -15.22
CA LEU A 241 16.16 -21.25 -15.36
C LEU A 241 15.24 -21.18 -14.14
N VAL A 242 14.80 -22.32 -13.62
CA VAL A 242 13.91 -22.38 -12.45
C VAL A 242 14.60 -21.72 -11.24
N ARG A 243 15.85 -22.11 -11.01
CA ARG A 243 16.69 -21.54 -9.94
C ARG A 243 16.99 -20.06 -10.14
N ALA A 244 17.24 -19.64 -11.38
CA ALA A 244 17.50 -18.24 -11.70
C ALA A 244 16.27 -17.37 -11.46
N VAL A 245 15.06 -17.87 -11.77
CA VAL A 245 13.80 -17.15 -11.52
C VAL A 245 13.52 -17.02 -10.02
N ILE A 246 13.68 -18.07 -9.23
CA ILE A 246 13.61 -17.99 -7.76
C ILE A 246 14.59 -16.93 -7.26
N ALA A 247 15.87 -16.99 -7.67
CA ALA A 247 16.88 -16.05 -7.23
C ALA A 247 16.61 -14.59 -7.64
N ALA A 248 15.96 -14.38 -8.78
CA ALA A 248 15.67 -13.06 -9.34
C ALA A 248 14.42 -12.39 -8.75
N GLU A 249 13.39 -13.18 -8.49
CA GLU A 249 12.05 -12.68 -8.16
C GLU A 249 11.64 -12.96 -6.71
N ASP A 250 12.11 -14.06 -6.10
CA ASP A 250 11.64 -14.52 -4.79
C ASP A 250 12.65 -15.48 -4.13
N GLN A 251 13.71 -14.93 -3.53
CA GLN A 251 14.83 -15.71 -2.98
C GLN A 251 14.42 -16.63 -1.82
N ARG A 252 13.31 -16.30 -1.16
CA ARG A 252 12.78 -17.04 -0.01
C ARG A 252 11.50 -17.78 -0.36
N PHE A 253 11.28 -18.06 -1.64
CA PHE A 253 10.09 -18.74 -2.17
C PHE A 253 9.70 -19.98 -1.37
N GLU A 254 10.66 -20.80 -0.95
CA GLU A 254 10.41 -22.03 -0.20
C GLU A 254 10.13 -21.81 1.30
N GLN A 255 10.38 -20.61 1.82
CA GLN A 255 10.36 -20.28 3.26
C GLN A 255 9.07 -19.56 3.70
N HIS A 256 8.21 -19.15 2.77
CA HIS A 256 6.96 -18.44 3.08
C HIS A 256 5.76 -19.11 2.41
N THR A 257 4.54 -18.76 2.82
CA THR A 257 3.28 -19.27 2.27
C THR A 257 2.55 -18.16 1.50
N GLY A 258 3.13 -17.73 0.37
CA GLY A 258 2.55 -16.70 -0.49
C GLY A 258 2.77 -15.25 -0.07
N LEU A 259 3.05 -14.97 1.21
CA LEU A 259 3.44 -13.65 1.70
C LEU A 259 4.80 -13.70 2.39
N ASP A 260 5.74 -12.94 1.84
CA ASP A 260 7.05 -12.75 2.45
C ASP A 260 7.03 -11.56 3.42
N LEU A 261 6.82 -11.84 4.72
CA LEU A 261 6.79 -10.79 5.74
C LEU A 261 8.15 -10.13 5.98
N SER A 262 9.26 -10.87 5.86
CA SER A 262 10.57 -10.28 6.13
C SER A 262 11.05 -9.37 4.99
N GLU A 263 10.74 -9.67 3.72
CA GLU A 263 10.97 -8.75 2.60
C GLU A 263 10.02 -7.56 2.68
N LEU A 264 8.76 -7.77 3.06
CA LEU A 264 7.81 -6.68 3.27
C LEU A 264 8.32 -5.70 4.33
N GLN A 265 8.78 -6.19 5.48
CA GLN A 265 9.37 -5.36 6.53
C GLN A 265 10.62 -4.60 6.05
N GLN A 266 11.51 -5.27 5.30
CA GLN A 266 12.69 -4.60 4.75
C GLN A 266 12.33 -3.47 3.78
N VAL A 267 11.33 -3.67 2.92
CA VAL A 267 10.86 -2.64 1.98
C VAL A 267 10.21 -1.48 2.72
N LEU A 268 9.40 -1.76 3.75
CA LEU A 268 8.76 -0.72 4.57
C LEU A 268 9.78 0.12 5.35
N GLN A 269 10.89 -0.48 5.80
CA GLN A 269 11.95 0.24 6.52
C GLN A 269 12.84 1.12 5.63
N GLN A 270 12.88 0.87 4.32
CA GLN A 270 13.72 1.63 3.38
C GLN A 270 13.17 3.02 3.01
N GLY A 271 11.90 3.30 3.37
CA GLY A 271 11.23 4.59 3.16
C GLY A 271 10.93 4.93 1.68
N ASP A 272 10.15 5.99 1.47
CA ASP A 272 9.61 6.38 0.15
C ASP A 272 10.64 6.87 -0.90
N GLY A 273 11.93 6.89 -0.56
CA GLY A 273 13.02 7.43 -1.41
C GLY A 273 14.03 6.41 -1.94
N ALA A 274 14.02 5.17 -1.46
CA ALA A 274 14.87 4.11 -2.01
C ALA A 274 14.25 3.54 -3.29
N ALA A 275 15.07 3.17 -4.28
CA ALA A 275 14.60 2.47 -5.48
C ALA A 275 13.83 1.21 -5.04
N SER A 276 12.49 1.30 -5.04
CA SER A 276 11.59 0.34 -4.41
C SER A 276 11.80 -1.04 -5.02
N ARG A 277 12.53 -1.89 -4.30
CA ARG A 277 12.49 -3.33 -4.52
C ARG A 277 11.06 -3.77 -4.22
N GLY A 278 10.43 -4.51 -5.13
CA GLY A 278 9.08 -5.03 -4.88
C GLY A 278 9.12 -6.18 -3.88
N ALA A 279 8.32 -6.12 -2.81
CA ALA A 279 8.15 -7.22 -1.85
C ALA A 279 7.15 -8.30 -2.31
N SER A 280 6.91 -8.43 -3.63
CA SER A 280 5.91 -9.37 -4.16
C SER A 280 6.52 -10.75 -4.40
N THR A 281 5.88 -11.78 -3.86
CA THR A 281 6.30 -13.18 -4.02
C THR A 281 5.93 -13.72 -5.41
N LEU A 282 6.58 -14.82 -5.84
CA LEU A 282 6.23 -15.50 -7.09
C LEU A 282 4.75 -15.92 -7.13
N THR A 283 4.21 -16.36 -5.99
CA THR A 283 2.81 -16.75 -5.85
C THR A 283 1.88 -15.56 -6.05
N GLN A 284 2.18 -14.39 -5.47
CA GLN A 284 1.42 -13.17 -5.72
C GLN A 284 1.54 -12.71 -7.17
N GLN A 285 2.71 -12.86 -7.78
CA GLN A 285 2.88 -12.54 -9.19
C GLN A 285 2.07 -13.48 -10.09
N LEU A 286 1.98 -14.78 -9.77
CA LEU A 286 1.10 -15.71 -10.48
C LEU A 286 -0.38 -15.33 -10.29
N ALA A 287 -0.79 -15.00 -9.06
CA ALA A 287 -2.15 -14.53 -8.79
C ALA A 287 -2.48 -13.30 -9.64
N LYS A 288 -1.50 -12.39 -9.76
CA LYS A 288 -1.63 -11.21 -10.61
C LYS A 288 -1.84 -11.57 -12.08
N LEU A 289 -1.11 -12.55 -12.59
CA LEU A 289 -1.20 -12.96 -14.00
C LEU A 289 -2.52 -13.66 -14.34
N VAL A 290 -3.07 -14.43 -13.40
CA VAL A 290 -4.22 -15.31 -13.66
C VAL A 290 -5.56 -14.69 -13.24
N TYR A 291 -5.61 -13.96 -12.13
CA TYR A 291 -6.86 -13.57 -11.49
C TYR A 291 -7.07 -12.06 -11.34
N THR A 292 -6.04 -11.24 -11.52
CA THR A 292 -6.18 -9.79 -11.32
C THR A 292 -5.78 -9.01 -12.56
N ASP A 293 -6.73 -8.31 -13.14
CA ASP A 293 -6.50 -7.28 -14.14
C ASP A 293 -6.42 -5.88 -13.49
N GLY A 294 -6.16 -4.87 -14.31
CA GLY A 294 -6.27 -3.47 -13.90
C GLY A 294 -5.01 -2.84 -13.31
N GLU A 295 -5.15 -1.58 -12.86
CA GLU A 295 -4.06 -0.73 -12.39
C GLU A 295 -3.55 -1.11 -10.99
N ARG A 296 -2.35 -0.64 -10.65
CA ARG A 296 -1.75 -0.87 -9.33
C ARG A 296 -2.58 -0.16 -8.25
N SER A 297 -3.23 -0.93 -7.40
CA SER A 297 -4.00 -0.44 -6.24
C SER A 297 -3.81 -1.37 -5.04
N VAL A 298 -4.07 -0.83 -3.84
CA VAL A 298 -4.07 -1.62 -2.58
C VAL A 298 -5.14 -2.71 -2.64
N LEU A 299 -6.29 -2.41 -3.24
CA LEU A 299 -7.37 -3.36 -3.44
C LEU A 299 -6.94 -4.54 -4.32
N ARG A 300 -6.30 -4.27 -5.46
CA ARG A 300 -5.75 -5.32 -6.33
C ARG A 300 -4.73 -6.16 -5.56
N LYS A 301 -3.87 -5.51 -4.75
CA LYS A 301 -2.87 -6.24 -3.95
C LYS A 301 -3.50 -7.13 -2.87
N ALA A 302 -4.59 -6.69 -2.25
CA ALA A 302 -5.37 -7.50 -1.31
C ALA A 302 -6.00 -8.71 -2.00
N ARG A 303 -6.51 -8.55 -3.24
CA ARG A 303 -7.01 -9.63 -4.09
C ARG A 303 -5.90 -10.61 -4.50
N GLU A 304 -4.74 -10.10 -4.94
CA GLU A 304 -3.55 -10.92 -5.25
C GLU A 304 -3.17 -11.80 -4.04
N LEU A 305 -3.20 -11.24 -2.82
CA LEU A 305 -2.86 -11.95 -1.60
C LEU A 305 -3.89 -13.04 -1.23
N LEU A 306 -5.19 -12.82 -1.47
CA LEU A 306 -6.22 -13.86 -1.27
C LEU A 306 -5.98 -15.09 -2.16
N TYR A 307 -5.81 -14.86 -3.46
CA TYR A 307 -5.55 -15.96 -4.40
C TYR A 307 -4.17 -16.59 -4.16
N ALA A 308 -3.16 -15.81 -3.77
CA ALA A 308 -1.86 -16.37 -3.42
C ALA A 308 -1.95 -17.34 -2.24
N ALA A 309 -2.68 -16.98 -1.18
CA ALA A 309 -2.86 -17.86 -0.02
C ALA A 309 -3.64 -19.14 -0.36
N ASP A 310 -4.70 -19.06 -1.19
CA ASP A 310 -5.42 -20.27 -1.61
C ASP A 310 -4.56 -21.16 -2.53
N MET A 311 -3.77 -20.58 -3.45
CA MET A 311 -2.84 -21.34 -4.31
C MET A 311 -1.75 -22.07 -3.53
N GLU A 312 -1.19 -21.45 -2.48
CA GLU A 312 -0.16 -22.09 -1.64
C GLU A 312 -0.68 -23.35 -0.97
N ARG A 313 -1.97 -23.35 -0.62
CA ARG A 313 -2.66 -24.50 -0.03
C ARG A 313 -3.07 -25.54 -1.07
N SER A 314 -3.62 -25.11 -2.21
CA SER A 314 -4.22 -26.02 -3.21
C SER A 314 -3.22 -26.62 -4.21
N LEU A 315 -2.15 -25.88 -4.56
CA LEU A 315 -1.23 -26.27 -5.64
C LEU A 315 0.14 -26.74 -5.13
N GLY A 316 0.65 -26.12 -4.06
CA GLY A 316 2.01 -26.31 -3.59
C GLY A 316 3.09 -25.64 -4.46
N LYS A 317 4.29 -25.47 -3.87
CA LYS A 317 5.40 -24.68 -4.43
C LYS A 317 5.84 -25.08 -5.83
N ALA A 318 6.04 -26.37 -6.06
CA ALA A 318 6.50 -26.88 -7.34
C ALA A 318 5.54 -26.51 -8.47
N ARG A 319 4.23 -26.64 -8.21
CA ARG A 319 3.19 -26.37 -9.19
C ARG A 319 3.04 -24.88 -9.47
N ILE A 320 3.02 -24.05 -8.42
CA ILE A 320 3.02 -22.58 -8.55
C ILE A 320 4.16 -22.12 -9.46
N LEU A 321 5.37 -22.67 -9.24
CA LEU A 321 6.54 -22.29 -10.03
C LEU A 321 6.43 -22.72 -11.50
N GLN A 322 5.89 -23.92 -11.77
CA GLN A 322 5.64 -24.38 -13.14
C GLN A 322 4.62 -23.50 -13.86
N LEU A 323 3.55 -23.09 -13.18
CA LEU A 323 2.52 -22.23 -13.73
C LEU A 323 3.03 -20.81 -13.95
N TYR A 324 3.80 -20.26 -13.00
CA TYR A 324 4.45 -18.97 -13.16
C TYR A 324 5.36 -18.97 -14.39
N LEU A 325 6.24 -19.96 -14.53
CA LEU A 325 7.13 -20.07 -15.69
C LEU A 325 6.36 -20.22 -17.00
N ALA A 326 5.17 -20.83 -17.01
CA ALA A 326 4.35 -20.95 -18.20
C ALA A 326 3.63 -19.65 -18.60
N HIS A 327 3.35 -18.75 -17.65
CA HIS A 327 2.53 -17.56 -17.87
C HIS A 327 3.29 -16.24 -17.67
N ALA A 328 4.54 -16.28 -17.20
CA ALA A 328 5.34 -15.08 -16.99
C ALA A 328 5.58 -14.33 -18.32
N PRO A 329 5.40 -13.00 -18.36
CA PRO A 329 5.74 -12.19 -19.51
C PRO A 329 7.25 -11.95 -19.55
N TRP A 330 7.87 -12.23 -20.70
CA TRP A 330 9.31 -12.05 -20.92
C TRP A 330 9.63 -10.83 -21.81
N GLY A 331 8.60 -10.05 -22.17
CA GLY A 331 8.68 -8.83 -22.98
C GLY A 331 8.31 -9.06 -24.43
N GLU A 332 7.96 -8.00 -25.16
CA GLU A 332 7.56 -8.06 -26.59
C GLU A 332 6.33 -8.95 -26.86
N GLY A 333 5.45 -9.09 -25.87
CA GLY A 333 4.30 -9.99 -25.97
C GLY A 333 4.65 -11.49 -25.83
N VAL A 334 5.92 -11.83 -25.55
CA VAL A 334 6.33 -13.22 -25.32
C VAL A 334 5.91 -13.66 -23.93
N VAL A 335 5.10 -14.72 -23.87
CA VAL A 335 4.57 -15.30 -22.63
C VAL A 335 5.06 -16.73 -22.48
N GLY A 336 5.59 -17.05 -21.30
CA GLY A 336 6.07 -18.39 -20.96
C GLY A 336 7.54 -18.65 -21.30
N ALA A 337 8.20 -19.39 -20.42
CA ALA A 337 9.63 -19.69 -20.48
C ALA A 337 10.03 -20.47 -21.74
N GLY A 338 9.15 -21.37 -22.21
CA GLY A 338 9.35 -22.11 -23.46
C GLY A 338 9.42 -21.19 -24.67
N ALA A 339 8.44 -20.31 -24.81
CA ALA A 339 8.40 -19.32 -25.89
C ALA A 339 9.55 -18.33 -25.79
N ALA A 340 9.90 -17.88 -24.58
CA ALA A 340 11.03 -16.97 -24.36
C ALA A 340 12.38 -17.60 -24.76
N ALA A 341 12.63 -18.87 -24.40
CA ALA A 341 13.84 -19.56 -24.80
C ALA A 341 13.97 -19.67 -26.34
N GLN A 342 12.85 -19.96 -27.01
CA GLN A 342 12.81 -20.02 -28.46
C GLN A 342 13.01 -18.64 -29.09
N HIS A 343 12.35 -17.61 -28.56
CA HIS A 343 12.42 -16.24 -29.07
C HIS A 343 13.82 -15.64 -28.95
N TYR A 344 14.44 -15.72 -27.78
CA TYR A 344 15.73 -15.06 -27.50
C TYR A 344 16.95 -15.88 -27.92
N PHE A 345 16.85 -17.21 -27.96
CA PHE A 345 18.01 -18.08 -28.22
C PHE A 345 17.79 -19.14 -29.31
N GLY A 346 16.60 -19.24 -29.88
CA GLY A 346 16.28 -20.26 -30.89
C GLY A 346 16.40 -21.69 -30.35
N ARG A 347 16.21 -21.90 -29.04
CA ARG A 347 16.43 -23.18 -28.39
C ARG A 347 15.28 -23.56 -27.44
N PRO A 348 15.00 -24.87 -27.28
CA PRO A 348 14.09 -25.33 -26.23
C PRO A 348 14.57 -24.89 -24.84
N ALA A 349 13.65 -24.48 -23.97
CA ALA A 349 13.98 -24.02 -22.61
C ALA A 349 14.79 -25.06 -21.80
N ALA A 350 14.54 -26.35 -22.02
CA ALA A 350 15.28 -27.45 -21.38
C ALA A 350 16.77 -27.53 -21.76
N ARG A 351 17.21 -26.81 -22.81
CA ARG A 351 18.60 -26.79 -23.30
C ARG A 351 19.32 -25.46 -23.02
N LEU A 352 18.74 -24.59 -22.19
CA LEU A 352 19.37 -23.33 -21.84
C LEU A 352 20.62 -23.56 -20.98
N SER A 353 21.70 -22.83 -21.31
CA SER A 353 22.85 -22.75 -20.42
C SER A 353 22.49 -21.98 -19.13
N THR A 354 23.35 -22.07 -18.11
CA THR A 354 23.14 -21.28 -16.89
C THR A 354 23.21 -19.77 -17.18
N ALA A 355 24.08 -19.32 -18.09
CA ALA A 355 24.14 -17.91 -18.46
C ALA A 355 22.89 -17.47 -19.21
N GLN A 356 22.37 -18.28 -20.14
CA GLN A 356 21.11 -17.97 -20.83
C GLN A 356 19.92 -17.95 -19.86
N ALA A 357 19.89 -18.86 -18.88
CA ALA A 357 18.88 -18.87 -17.82
C ALA A 357 18.93 -17.61 -16.93
N VAL A 358 20.13 -17.21 -16.49
CA VAL A 358 20.35 -15.98 -15.74
C VAL A 358 19.96 -14.75 -16.57
N TRP A 359 20.32 -14.75 -17.85
CA TRP A 359 19.95 -13.69 -18.79
C TRP A 359 18.43 -13.54 -18.85
N LEU A 360 17.69 -14.63 -19.06
CA LEU A 360 16.22 -14.59 -19.08
C LEU A 360 15.65 -14.08 -17.77
N ALA A 361 16.05 -14.67 -16.65
CA ALA A 361 15.54 -14.28 -15.33
C ALA A 361 15.82 -12.79 -15.02
N SER A 362 16.92 -12.23 -15.55
CA SER A 362 17.22 -10.80 -15.40
C SER A 362 16.22 -9.89 -16.12
N MET A 363 15.43 -10.39 -17.06
CA MET A 363 14.43 -9.61 -17.80
C MET A 363 13.13 -9.37 -17.00
N LEU A 364 12.81 -10.22 -16.03
CA LEU A 364 11.46 -10.34 -15.44
C LEU A 364 10.97 -9.13 -14.64
N ASN A 365 11.85 -8.33 -14.02
CA ASN A 365 11.44 -7.15 -13.24
C ASN A 365 10.79 -6.06 -14.10
N GLN A 366 11.21 -5.92 -15.36
CA GLN A 366 10.69 -4.94 -16.31
C GLN A 366 10.76 -5.49 -17.75
N PRO A 367 9.96 -6.53 -18.07
CA PRO A 367 10.15 -7.34 -19.27
C PRO A 367 10.19 -6.52 -20.55
N ASP A 368 9.22 -5.63 -20.75
CA ASP A 368 9.15 -4.81 -21.96
C ASP A 368 10.28 -3.78 -22.06
N THR A 369 10.71 -3.21 -20.92
CA THR A 369 11.83 -2.26 -20.91
C THR A 369 13.14 -2.96 -21.25
N HIS A 370 13.38 -4.13 -20.66
CA HIS A 370 14.59 -4.90 -20.93
C HIS A 370 14.59 -5.46 -22.36
N ALA A 371 13.46 -5.96 -22.86
CA ALA A 371 13.36 -6.46 -24.22
C ALA A 371 13.52 -5.34 -25.27
N ARG A 372 12.91 -4.17 -25.07
CA ARG A 372 13.17 -2.99 -25.93
C ARG A 372 14.65 -2.61 -25.95
N ARG A 373 15.31 -2.60 -24.79
CA ARG A 373 16.75 -2.31 -24.69
C ARG A 373 17.58 -3.35 -25.45
N TRP A 374 17.23 -4.62 -25.31
CA TRP A 374 17.87 -5.71 -26.04
C TRP A 374 17.72 -5.54 -27.55
N ARG A 375 16.52 -5.27 -28.06
CA ARG A 375 16.27 -5.08 -29.49
C ARG A 375 17.02 -3.87 -30.06
N GLN A 376 17.03 -2.75 -29.34
CA GLN A 376 17.62 -1.50 -29.82
C GLN A 376 19.15 -1.47 -29.73
N ARG A 377 19.71 -2.12 -28.70
CA ARG A 377 21.13 -1.98 -28.37
C ARG A 377 21.86 -3.31 -28.25
N GLY A 378 21.21 -4.46 -28.34
CA GLY A 378 21.82 -5.76 -28.06
C GLY A 378 22.39 -5.88 -26.65
N GLN A 379 21.89 -5.10 -25.67
CA GLN A 379 22.44 -5.07 -24.30
C GLN A 379 21.44 -5.57 -23.27
N VAL A 380 21.89 -6.47 -22.41
CA VAL A 380 21.20 -6.88 -21.19
C VAL A 380 21.67 -6.04 -20.01
N ASP A 381 20.88 -5.96 -18.94
CA ASP A 381 21.34 -5.38 -17.68
C ASP A 381 22.33 -6.34 -17.00
N LEU A 382 23.62 -6.20 -17.34
CA LEU A 382 24.67 -7.05 -16.78
C LEU A 382 24.79 -6.92 -15.26
N ARG A 383 24.45 -5.76 -14.67
CA ARG A 383 24.48 -5.60 -13.20
C ARG A 383 23.42 -6.48 -12.58
N ARG A 384 22.19 -6.44 -13.11
CA ARG A 384 21.10 -7.31 -12.65
C ARG A 384 21.40 -8.78 -12.92
N ALA A 385 21.86 -9.16 -14.11
CA ALA A 385 22.20 -10.54 -14.44
C ALA A 385 23.30 -11.09 -13.53
N THR A 386 24.34 -10.29 -13.24
CA THR A 386 25.39 -10.67 -12.28
C THR A 386 24.83 -10.83 -10.88
N TRP A 387 23.94 -9.94 -10.44
CA TRP A 387 23.27 -10.07 -9.16
C TRP A 387 22.43 -11.36 -9.09
N VAL A 388 21.63 -11.68 -10.10
CA VAL A 388 20.87 -12.95 -10.16
C VAL A 388 21.80 -14.16 -10.04
N ALA A 389 22.89 -14.19 -10.81
CA ALA A 389 23.88 -15.28 -10.74
C ALA A 389 24.53 -15.40 -9.34
N GLN A 390 24.72 -14.30 -8.63
CA GLN A 390 25.20 -14.30 -7.25
C GLN A 390 24.14 -14.83 -6.28
N GLN A 391 22.87 -14.48 -6.46
CA GLN A 391 21.77 -14.94 -5.59
C GLN A 391 21.47 -16.42 -5.76
N MET A 392 21.71 -17.01 -6.94
CA MET A 392 21.66 -18.46 -7.14
C MET A 392 22.64 -19.25 -6.26
N ARG A 393 23.54 -18.58 -5.50
CA ARG A 393 24.54 -19.19 -4.61
C ARG A 393 24.02 -19.58 -3.22
N LEU A 394 22.87 -19.07 -2.77
CA LEU A 394 22.35 -19.23 -1.40
C LEU A 394 20.92 -19.81 -1.46
N PRO A 395 20.50 -20.84 -0.68
CA PRO A 395 21.17 -22.00 -0.11
C PRO A 395 20.92 -23.31 -0.92
N MET A 396 20.47 -23.22 -2.17
CA MET A 396 20.34 -24.39 -3.06
C MET A 396 21.61 -24.55 -3.88
N GLN A 397 22.53 -25.45 -3.51
CA GLN A 397 23.72 -25.87 -4.29
C GLN A 397 24.31 -24.78 -5.20
N GLY A 398 24.91 -23.76 -4.58
CA GLY A 398 25.34 -22.54 -5.25
C GLY A 398 26.42 -22.73 -6.33
N LEU A 399 26.47 -21.79 -7.28
CA LEU A 399 27.56 -21.73 -8.27
C LEU A 399 28.91 -21.51 -7.57
N SER A 400 29.89 -22.40 -7.82
CA SER A 400 31.26 -22.20 -7.33
C SER A 400 31.85 -20.89 -7.86
N PRO A 401 32.85 -20.27 -7.20
CA PRO A 401 33.45 -19.01 -7.68
C PRO A 401 33.93 -19.08 -9.13
N ARG A 402 34.49 -20.23 -9.52
CA ARG A 402 34.91 -20.51 -10.90
C ARG A 402 33.72 -20.54 -11.87
N ARG A 403 32.63 -21.21 -11.51
CA ARG A 403 31.40 -21.26 -12.32
C ARG A 403 30.74 -19.89 -12.45
N LEU A 404 30.71 -19.08 -11.38
CA LEU A 404 30.19 -17.71 -11.44
C LEU A 404 30.99 -16.85 -12.43
N LYS A 405 32.33 -16.89 -12.35
CA LYS A 405 33.20 -16.17 -13.29
C LYS A 405 32.94 -16.62 -14.74
N ALA A 406 32.75 -17.91 -14.96
CA ALA A 406 32.39 -18.46 -16.27
C ALA A 406 31.03 -17.96 -16.77
N VAL A 407 30.00 -17.96 -15.91
CA VAL A 407 28.66 -17.43 -16.25
C VAL A 407 28.72 -15.94 -16.62
N VAL A 408 29.45 -15.13 -15.84
CA VAL A 408 29.60 -13.70 -16.13
C VAL A 408 30.34 -13.47 -17.45
N ALA A 409 31.39 -14.25 -17.74
CA ALA A 409 32.10 -14.18 -19.01
C ALA A 409 31.19 -14.59 -20.19
N GLU A 410 30.39 -15.64 -20.04
CA GLU A 410 29.42 -16.09 -21.05
C GLU A 410 28.32 -15.02 -21.29
N LEU A 411 27.84 -14.34 -20.25
CA LEU A 411 26.89 -13.22 -20.38
C LEU A 411 27.47 -12.06 -21.21
N GLN A 412 28.74 -11.72 -20.98
CA GLN A 412 29.44 -10.69 -21.77
C GLN A 412 29.60 -11.13 -23.23
N GLN A 413 29.88 -12.42 -23.46
CA GLN A 413 29.97 -12.98 -24.80
C GLN A 413 28.61 -12.96 -25.53
N LEU A 414 27.52 -13.34 -24.87
CA LEU A 414 26.16 -13.27 -25.44
C LEU A 414 25.80 -11.85 -25.90
N GLN A 415 26.19 -10.84 -25.12
CA GLN A 415 26.01 -9.44 -25.49
C GLN A 415 26.83 -9.06 -26.73
N SER A 416 28.09 -9.50 -26.82
CA SER A 416 28.94 -9.23 -28.00
C SER A 416 28.48 -9.95 -29.28
N GLN A 417 27.91 -11.16 -29.16
CA GLN A 417 27.46 -11.95 -30.31
C GLN A 417 26.13 -11.45 -30.90
N ALA A 418 25.20 -10.98 -30.07
CA ALA A 418 23.95 -10.37 -30.53
C ALA A 418 24.18 -9.10 -31.38
N TRP A 419 25.30 -8.40 -31.16
CA TRP A 419 25.74 -7.30 -32.02
C TRP A 419 26.26 -7.75 -33.39
N LEU A 420 26.83 -8.96 -33.49
CA LEU A 420 27.47 -9.45 -34.72
C LEU A 420 26.49 -10.19 -35.64
N THR A 421 25.43 -10.80 -35.11
CA THR A 421 24.52 -11.64 -35.91
C THR A 421 23.34 -10.90 -36.52
N GLY A 422 23.19 -9.57 -36.30
CA GLY A 422 22.24 -8.72 -37.03
C GLY A 422 20.87 -9.38 -37.30
N SER A 423 20.25 -9.98 -36.28
CA SER A 423 18.95 -10.64 -36.47
C SER A 423 17.88 -9.57 -36.71
N SER A 424 17.63 -9.32 -37.99
CA SER A 424 16.48 -8.64 -38.59
C SER A 424 15.90 -7.47 -37.79
N ARG A 425 16.23 -6.25 -38.22
CA ARG A 425 15.33 -5.10 -38.04
C ARG A 425 13.96 -5.51 -38.63
N PRO A 426 12.85 -5.52 -37.87
CA PRO A 426 11.56 -5.45 -38.53
C PRO A 426 11.46 -4.05 -39.15
N GLU A 427 11.12 -4.01 -40.44
CA GLU A 427 10.78 -2.79 -41.18
C GLU A 427 9.61 -2.04 -40.53
#